data_AF-A0A359E5M3-F1
#
_entry.id   AF-A0A359E5M3-F1
#
_cell.length_a   1.000
_cell.length_b   1.000
_cell.length_c   1.000
_cell.angle_alpha   90.00
_cell.angle_beta   90.00
_cell.angle_gamma   90.00
#
_symmetry.space_group_name_H-M   'P 1'
#
loop_
_entity.id
_entity.type
_entity.pdbx_description
1 polymer ?
#
loop_
_entity_poly.entity_id
_entity_poly.type
_entity_poly.pdbx_seq_one_letter_code
_entity_poly.pdbx_strand_id
1 'polypeptide(L)'
;MYNAADEEDTGDWIELFNNTSSAIDISEWVVKDEDDDHIFTFPAQTELGANSYLVVANDLDAFNQYYSNVGSLFGELGYGLAGGS
;
A
#
# COMPACT_ATOMS: atom_id res chain seq x y z
N MET A 1 -6.30 32.09 4.81
CA MET A 1 -6.86 30.72 4.89
C MET A 1 -5.74 29.80 4.50
N TYR A 2 -5.28 28.95 5.42
CA TYR A 2 -4.22 27.99 5.14
C TYR A 2 -4.88 26.81 4.43
N ASN A 3 -4.69 26.71 3.11
CA ASN A 3 -5.14 25.56 2.33
C ASN A 3 -3.96 24.59 2.31
N ALA A 4 -3.93 23.66 3.24
CA ALA A 4 -3.00 22.55 3.14
C ALA A 4 -3.51 21.62 2.04
N ALA A 5 -2.72 21.49 0.97
CA ALA A 5 -2.57 20.27 0.18
C ALA A 5 -3.74 19.79 -0.70
N ASP A 6 -4.26 20.64 -1.61
CA ASP A 6 -4.90 20.15 -2.85
C ASP A 6 -3.87 19.85 -3.96
N GLU A 7 -2.57 20.08 -3.73
CA GLU A 7 -1.50 19.91 -4.72
C GLU A 7 -0.59 18.69 -4.44
N GLU A 8 -0.90 17.90 -3.40
CA GLU A 8 -0.06 16.79 -2.92
C GLU A 8 -0.92 15.54 -2.63
N ASP A 9 -1.80 15.18 -3.56
CA ASP A 9 -2.63 13.97 -3.44
C ASP A 9 -1.81 12.75 -3.85
N THR A 10 -1.26 12.03 -2.86
CA THR A 10 -0.55 10.77 -3.07
C THR A 10 -1.50 9.59 -3.29
N GLY A 11 -2.81 9.83 -3.25
CA GLY A 11 -3.80 8.79 -3.10
C GLY A 11 -3.73 8.08 -1.75
N ASP A 12 -4.54 7.04 -1.60
CA ASP A 12 -4.59 6.17 -0.43
C ASP A 12 -3.54 5.07 -0.55
N TRP A 13 -2.86 4.77 0.55
CA TRP A 13 -1.86 3.71 0.58
C TRP A 13 -1.75 3.07 1.97
N ILE A 14 -1.22 1.84 1.98
CA ILE A 14 -0.82 1.13 3.19
C ILE A 14 0.64 0.71 3.09
N GLU A 15 1.31 0.64 4.23
CA GLU A 15 2.66 0.09 4.36
C GLU A 15 2.65 -1.11 5.31
N LEU A 16 3.22 -2.22 4.84
CA LEU A 16 3.46 -3.42 5.61
C LEU A 16 4.94 -3.47 5.98
N PHE A 17 5.23 -3.56 7.29
CA PHE A 17 6.58 -3.74 7.81
C PHE A 17 6.75 -5.13 8.42
N ASN A 18 7.70 -5.90 7.89
CA ASN A 18 8.10 -7.16 8.50
C ASN A 18 9.14 -6.90 9.60
N ASN A 19 8.70 -6.88 10.85
CA ASN A 19 9.56 -6.67 12.02
C ASN A 19 10.38 -7.90 12.45
N THR A 20 10.33 -9.00 11.70
CA THR A 20 11.02 -10.24 12.02
C THR A 20 12.41 -10.30 11.38
N SER A 21 13.24 -11.23 11.85
CA SER A 21 14.56 -11.48 11.29
C SER A 21 14.56 -12.47 10.11
N SER A 22 13.39 -12.84 9.59
CA SER A 22 13.21 -13.78 8.46
C SER A 22 12.23 -13.23 7.43
N ALA A 23 12.27 -13.74 6.20
CA ALA A 23 11.23 -13.43 5.22
C ALA A 23 9.88 -14.03 5.67
N ILE A 24 8.79 -13.33 5.41
CA ILE A 24 7.41 -13.79 5.62
C ILE A 24 6.79 -13.98 4.23
N ASP A 25 6.23 -15.17 3.99
CA ASP A 25 5.37 -15.41 2.84
C ASP A 25 4.03 -14.72 3.09
N ILE A 26 3.72 -13.72 2.28
CA ILE A 26 2.48 -12.95 2.30
C ILE A 26 1.60 -13.29 1.08
N SER A 27 1.88 -14.38 0.38
CA SER A 27 1.05 -14.88 -0.70
C SER A 27 -0.40 -15.04 -0.23
N GLU A 28 -1.33 -14.62 -1.07
CA GLU A 28 -2.78 -14.71 -0.82
C GLU A 28 -3.27 -13.95 0.41
N TRP A 29 -2.44 -13.10 1.03
CA TRP A 29 -2.92 -12.15 2.02
C TRP A 29 -3.94 -11.22 1.36
N VAL A 30 -4.95 -10.84 2.14
CA VAL A 30 -6.04 -9.99 1.68
C VAL A 30 -6.01 -8.68 2.45
N VAL A 31 -6.02 -7.58 1.70
CA VAL A 31 -6.24 -6.22 2.18
C VAL A 31 -7.64 -5.81 1.75
N LYS A 32 -8.46 -5.40 2.71
CA LYS A 32 -9.81 -4.87 2.49
C LYS A 32 -10.12 -3.75 3.46
N ASP A 33 -11.04 -2.87 3.08
CA ASP A 33 -11.61 -1.88 3.97
C ASP A 33 -13.01 -2.31 4.43
N GLU A 34 -13.87 -1.34 4.78
CA GLU A 34 -15.24 -1.55 5.24
C GLU A 34 -16.19 -1.98 4.11
N ASP A 35 -15.81 -1.76 2.84
CA ASP A 35 -16.52 -2.26 1.68
C ASP A 35 -16.06 -3.70 1.37
N ASP A 36 -17.02 -4.62 1.31
CA ASP A 36 -16.73 -6.03 1.04
C ASP A 36 -16.29 -6.28 -0.41
N ASP A 37 -16.52 -5.34 -1.34
CA ASP A 37 -16.07 -5.43 -2.73
C ASP A 37 -14.63 -4.89 -2.92
N HIS A 38 -14.09 -4.16 -1.93
CA HIS A 38 -12.73 -3.64 -1.94
C HIS A 38 -11.74 -4.70 -1.46
N ILE A 39 -11.33 -5.58 -2.37
CA ILE A 39 -10.43 -6.70 -2.07
C ILE A 39 -9.17 -6.62 -2.94
N PHE A 40 -8.02 -6.49 -2.28
CA PHE A 40 -6.71 -6.66 -2.88
C PHE A 40 -6.08 -7.93 -2.32
N THR A 41 -5.71 -8.85 -3.20
CA THR A 41 -5.06 -10.10 -2.82
C THR A 41 -3.63 -10.11 -3.34
N PHE A 42 -2.68 -10.35 -2.44
CA PHE A 42 -1.27 -10.50 -2.83
C PHE A 42 -1.10 -11.72 -3.75
N PRO A 43 -0.41 -11.58 -4.90
CA PRO A 43 -0.14 -12.69 -5.80
C PRO A 43 0.59 -13.84 -5.11
N ALA A 44 0.47 -15.05 -5.66
CA ALA A 44 1.28 -16.17 -5.22
C ALA A 44 2.77 -15.84 -5.39
N GLN A 45 3.60 -16.41 -4.52
CA GLN A 45 5.06 -16.19 -4.49
C GLN A 45 5.44 -14.77 -4.09
N THR A 46 4.64 -14.11 -3.25
CA THR A 46 4.98 -12.81 -2.67
C THR A 46 5.63 -12.99 -1.30
N GLU A 47 6.89 -12.61 -1.18
CA GLU A 47 7.63 -12.66 0.09
C GLU A 47 8.03 -11.26 0.54
N LEU A 48 7.78 -10.96 1.82
CA LEU A 48 8.26 -9.75 2.48
C LEU A 48 9.53 -10.05 3.27
N GLY A 49 10.66 -9.52 2.81
CA GLY A 49 11.98 -9.73 3.42
C GLY A 49 12.05 -9.29 4.90
N ALA A 50 13.03 -9.83 5.62
CA ALA A 50 13.30 -9.45 7.01
C ALA A 50 13.58 -7.93 7.13
N ASN A 51 12.99 -7.26 8.12
CA ASN A 51 13.11 -5.80 8.33
C ASN A 51 12.83 -4.97 7.07
N SER A 52 12.02 -5.50 6.14
CA SER A 52 11.69 -4.84 4.88
C SER A 52 10.28 -4.26 4.91
N TYR A 53 10.05 -3.29 4.05
CA TYR A 53 8.78 -2.61 3.85
C TYR A 53 8.20 -2.96 2.49
N LEU A 54 6.88 -3.04 2.43
CA LEU A 54 6.13 -3.15 1.20
C LEU A 54 4.98 -2.15 1.24
N VAL A 55 4.80 -1.41 0.16
CA VAL A 55 3.72 -0.44 0.02
C VAL A 55 2.75 -0.88 -1.06
N VAL A 56 1.46 -0.73 -0.76
CA VAL A 56 0.35 -0.88 -1.71
C VAL A 56 -0.39 0.45 -1.76
N ALA A 57 -0.56 1.03 -2.93
CA ALA A 57 -1.25 2.31 -3.11
C ALA A 57 -2.39 2.18 -4.11
N ASN A 58 -3.39 3.05 -4.05
CA ASN A 58 -4.46 3.08 -5.04
C ASN A 58 -3.98 3.61 -6.40
N ASP A 59 -3.03 4.54 -6.40
CA ASP A 59 -2.34 5.12 -7.56
C ASP A 59 -0.83 5.14 -7.30
N LEU A 60 -0.11 4.22 -7.94
CA LEU A 60 1.33 4.10 -7.79
C LEU A 60 2.09 5.28 -8.43
N ASP A 61 1.54 5.91 -9.46
CA ASP A 61 2.16 7.03 -10.15
C ASP A 61 2.04 8.31 -9.34
N ALA A 62 0.89 8.54 -8.70
CA ALA A 62 0.71 9.60 -7.71
C ALA A 62 1.63 9.39 -6.50
N PHE A 63 1.67 8.16 -5.95
CA PHE A 63 2.53 7.86 -4.81
C PHE A 63 4.02 8.09 -5.11
N ASN A 64 4.52 7.60 -6.26
CA ASN A 64 5.93 7.73 -6.64
C ASN A 64 6.36 9.18 -6.93
N GLN A 65 5.44 10.06 -7.33
CA GLN A 65 5.73 11.48 -7.54
C GLN A 65 6.22 12.17 -6.26
N TYR A 66 5.71 11.73 -5.11
CA TYR A 66 6.07 12.29 -3.80
C TYR A 66 7.07 11.39 -3.03
N TYR A 67 7.01 10.07 -3.22
CA TYR A 67 7.85 9.08 -2.55
C TYR A 67 8.73 8.30 -3.52
N SER A 68 9.76 8.97 -4.06
CA SER A 68 10.67 8.41 -5.07
C SER A 68 11.67 7.35 -4.55
N ASN A 69 11.51 6.84 -3.32
CA ASN A 69 12.48 5.93 -2.68
C ASN A 69 11.84 4.82 -1.81
N VAL A 70 10.65 4.33 -2.19
CA VAL A 70 10.09 3.10 -1.63
C VAL A 70 10.68 1.89 -2.35
N GLY A 71 11.43 1.07 -1.60
CA GLY A 71 12.24 -0.02 -2.15
C GLY A 71 11.47 -1.24 -2.69
N SER A 72 10.14 -1.28 -2.60
CA SER A 72 9.29 -2.37 -3.12
C SER A 72 7.84 -1.92 -3.18
N LEU A 73 7.45 -1.38 -4.34
CA LEU A 73 6.06 -1.01 -4.62
C LEU A 73 5.34 -2.21 -5.22
N PHE A 74 4.33 -2.72 -4.51
CA PHE A 74 3.55 -3.87 -4.98
C PHE A 74 2.09 -3.47 -5.18
N GLY A 75 1.76 -3.13 -6.43
CA GLY A 75 0.40 -3.15 -6.96
C GLY A 75 -0.47 -1.92 -6.69
N GLU A 76 -1.36 -1.65 -7.65
CA GLU A 76 -2.46 -0.70 -7.52
C GLU A 76 -3.63 -1.41 -6.82
N LEU A 77 -4.16 -0.82 -5.74
CA LEU A 77 -5.41 -1.30 -5.13
C LEU A 77 -6.57 -1.23 -6.13
N GLY A 78 -6.53 -0.28 -7.08
CA GLY A 78 -7.60 -0.05 -8.05
C GLY A 78 -8.86 0.57 -7.44
N TYR A 79 -8.87 0.80 -6.12
CA TYR A 79 -9.90 1.49 -5.35
C TYR A 79 -9.24 2.34 -4.25
N GLY A 80 -9.91 3.43 -3.84
CA GLY A 80 -9.50 4.21 -2.67
C GLY A 80 -9.86 3.50 -1.37
N LEU A 81 -9.08 3.72 -0.32
CA LEU A 81 -9.34 3.15 1.00
C LEU A 81 -10.43 3.97 1.68
N ALA A 82 -11.55 3.35 2.03
CA ALA A 82 -12.61 4.00 2.77
C ALA A 82 -12.10 4.36 4.18
N GLY A 83 -11.84 5.65 4.40
CA GLY A 83 -11.64 6.21 5.73
C GLY A 83 -12.97 6.34 6.45
N GLY A 84 -13.19 5.55 7.49
CA GLY A 84 -14.39 5.64 8.33
C GLY A 84 -14.65 7.08 8.80
N SER A 85 -15.83 7.59 8.47
CA SER A 85 -16.36 8.90 8.89
C SER A 85 -17.00 8.86 10.28
#